data_AF-A0A357JCW6-F1
#
_entry.id   AF-A0A357JCW6-F1
#
_cell.length_a   1.000
_cell.length_b   1.000
_cell.length_c   1.000
_cell.angle_alpha   90.00
_cell.angle_beta   90.00
_cell.angle_gamma   90.00
#
_symmetry.space_group_name_H-M   'P 1'
#
loop_
_entity.id
_entity.type
_entity.pdbx_description
1 polymer ?
#
loop_
_entity_poly.entity_id
_entity_poly.type
_entity_poly.pdbx_seq_one_letter_code
_entity_poly.pdbx_strand_id
1 'polypeptide(L)' 'MPFAYATSIYDINVDFYKKINVKFLLIDLDNTLDTHKTLVPSDRAKKLITSLKENNLIPIIISNNKEQRVKKYS' A
#
# COMPACT_ATOMS: atom_id res chain seq x y z
N MET A 1 -0.17 21.86 3.61
CA MET A 1 0.54 21.60 2.33
C MET A 1 1.12 20.20 2.39
N PRO A 2 0.87 19.32 1.41
CA PRO A 2 1.45 17.98 1.41
C PRO A 2 2.97 18.03 1.11
N PHE A 3 3.73 17.09 1.67
CA PHE A 3 5.16 16.94 1.39
C PHE A 3 5.43 16.44 -0.03
N ALA A 4 4.63 15.47 -0.50
CA ALA A 4 4.67 14.91 -1.84
C ALA A 4 3.25 14.53 -2.28
N TYR A 5 3.05 14.44 -3.60
CA TYR A 5 1.77 14.09 -4.21
C TYR A 5 1.99 13.12 -5.38
N ALA A 6 1.17 12.08 -5.43
CA ALA A 6 1.10 11.13 -6.53
C ALA A 6 -0.37 10.78 -6.79
N THR A 7 -0.73 10.50 -8.04
CA THR A 7 -2.10 10.15 -8.44
C THR A 7 -2.48 8.77 -7.91
N SER A 8 -1.54 7.82 -7.97
CA SER A 8 -1.71 6.47 -7.45
C SER A 8 -0.52 6.04 -6.60
N ILE A 9 -0.76 5.17 -5.62
CA ILE A 9 0.32 4.51 -4.87
C ILE A 9 1.24 3.70 -5.79
N TYR A 10 0.71 3.21 -6.92
CA TYR A 10 1.47 2.46 -7.93
C TYR A 10 2.44 3.32 -8.73
N ASP A 11 2.30 4.65 -8.69
CA ASP A 11 3.20 5.58 -9.39
C ASP A 11 4.43 5.93 -8.52
N ILE A 12 4.44 5.55 -7.25
CA ILE A 12 5.51 5.88 -6.31
C ILE A 12 6.62 4.82 -6.41
N ASN A 13 7.77 5.21 -6.94
CA ASN A 13 8.95 4.34 -6.96
C ASN A 13 9.43 4.04 -5.53
N VAL A 14 9.76 2.78 -5.23
CA VAL A 14 10.20 2.33 -3.91
C VAL A 14 11.43 3.08 -3.37
N ASP A 15 12.31 3.55 -4.25
CA ASP A 15 13.51 4.31 -3.87
C ASP A 15 13.17 5.71 -3.35
N PHE A 16 11.97 6.23 -3.62
CA PHE A 16 11.49 7.46 -3.02
C PHE A 16 11.50 7.35 -1.48
N TYR A 17 10.93 6.28 -0.94
CA TYR A 17 10.83 6.06 0.50
C TYR A 17 12.22 5.97 1.15
N LYS A 18 13.18 5.32 0.48
CA LYS A 18 14.56 5.22 0.96
C LYS A 18 15.25 6.58 1.04
N LYS A 19 15.09 7.41 -0.01
CA LYS A 19 15.70 8.77 -0.07
C LYS A 19 15.21 9.68 1.05
N ILE A 20 13.97 9.49 1.49
CA ILE A 20 13.37 10.28 2.59
C ILE A 20 13.45 9.57 3.95
N ASN A 21 14.22 8.48 4.05
CA ASN A 21 14.43 7.70 5.27
C ASN A 21 13.13 7.18 5.92
N VAL A 22 12.17 6.76 5.09
CA VAL A 22 10.91 6.15 5.54
C VAL A 22 11.05 4.62 5.54
N LYS A 23 10.61 4.00 6.64
CA LYS A 23 10.61 2.54 6.82
C LYS A 23 9.21 1.93 6.91
N PHE A 24 8.26 2.62 7.50
CA PHE A 24 6.88 2.14 7.69
C PHE A 24 5.95 2.88 6.76
N LEU A 25 5.05 2.14 6.10
CA LEU A 25 4.02 2.71 5.23
C LEU A 25 2.67 2.31 5.78
N LEU A 26 1.88 3.31 6.21
CA LEU A 26 0.47 3.11 6.50
C LEU A 26 -0.30 3.23 5.18
N ILE A 27 -0.91 2.15 4.74
CA ILE A 27 -1.51 2.05 3.42
C ILE A 27 -3.01 1.83 3.58
N ASP A 28 -3.80 2.77 3.04
CA ASP A 28 -5.23 2.57 2.89
C ASP A 28 -5.57 1.45 1.89
N LEU A 29 -6.74 0.84 2.05
CA LEU A 29 -7.17 -0.26 1.20
C LEU A 29 -8.07 0.20 0.05
N ASP A 30 -9.20 0.81 0.37
CA ASP A 30 -10.32 0.97 -0.57
C ASP A 30 -10.11 2.17 -1.48
N ASN A 31 -10.01 1.90 -2.79
CA ASN A 31 -9.61 2.82 -3.85
C ASN A 31 -8.15 3.32 -3.74
N THR A 32 -7.34 2.70 -2.87
CA THR A 32 -5.89 2.92 -2.78
C THR A 32 -5.15 1.70 -3.32
N LEU A 33 -5.28 0.53 -2.67
CA LEU A 33 -4.75 -0.74 -3.16
C LEU A 33 -5.72 -1.39 -4.15
N ASP A 34 -7.01 -1.44 -3.81
CA ASP A 34 -8.02 -2.05 -4.66
C ASP A 34 -9.39 -1.41 -4.47
N THR A 35 -10.27 -1.56 -5.47
CA THR A 35 -11.63 -1.05 -5.32
C THR A 35 -12.34 -1.73 -4.16
N HIS A 36 -13.25 -1.02 -3.51
CA HIS A 36 -14.11 -1.59 -2.45
C HIS A 36 -14.93 -2.82 -2.92
N LYS A 37 -15.11 -3.01 -4.23
CA LYS A 37 -15.82 -4.16 -4.83
C LYS A 37 -14.93 -5.40 -4.97
N THR A 38 -13.61 -5.22 -5.01
CA THR A 38 -12.66 -6.33 -5.13
C THR A 38 -12.64 -7.14 -3.84
N LEU A 39 -13.02 -8.42 -3.88
CA LEU A 39 -13.19 -9.26 -2.69
C LEU A 39 -11.90 -9.94 -2.19
N VAL A 40 -10.89 -10.05 -3.06
CA VAL A 40 -9.60 -10.69 -2.80
C VAL A 40 -8.49 -9.81 -3.42
N PRO A 41 -7.26 -9.80 -2.86
CA PRO A 41 -6.21 -8.94 -3.38
C PRO A 41 -5.92 -9.22 -4.84
N SER A 42 -5.92 -8.16 -5.64
CA SER A 42 -5.45 -8.22 -7.02
C SER A 42 -3.95 -8.54 -7.08
N ASP A 43 -3.49 -9.03 -8.24
CA ASP A 43 -2.07 -9.30 -8.43
C ASP A 43 -1.22 -8.03 -8.34
N ARG A 44 -1.77 -6.85 -8.71
CA ARG A 44 -1.07 -5.57 -8.53
C ARG A 44 -0.88 -5.23 -7.05
N ALA A 45 -1.88 -5.47 -6.20
CA ALA A 45 -1.78 -5.23 -4.77
C ALA A 45 -0.75 -6.16 -4.14
N LYS A 46 -0.79 -7.46 -4.48
CA LYS A 46 0.20 -8.44 -4.03
C LYS A 46 1.61 -8.05 -4.44
N LYS A 47 1.82 -7.72 -5.72
CA LYS A 47 3.14 -7.31 -6.26
C LYS A 47 3.68 -6.07 -5.55
N LEU A 48 2.84 -5.06 -5.31
CA LEU A 48 3.25 -3.87 -4.57
C LEU A 48 3.70 -4.21 -3.15
N ILE A 49 2.89 -4.95 -2.40
CA ILE A 49 3.22 -5.33 -1.01
C ILE A 49 4.51 -6.17 -0.96
N THR A 50 4.68 -7.12 -1.87
CA THR A 50 5.91 -7.92 -1.98
C THR A 50 7.11 -7.03 -2.29
N SER A 51 7.01 -6.13 -3.28
CA SER A 51 8.10 -5.23 -3.66
C SER A 51 8.51 -4.30 -2.51
N LEU A 52 7.56 -3.78 -1.73
CA LEU A 52 7.85 -2.98 -0.54
C LEU A 52 8.65 -3.80 0.49
N LYS A 53 8.19 -5.03 0.80
CA LYS A 53 8.86 -5.93 1.75
C LYS A 53 10.28 -6.30 1.31
N GLU A 54 10.47 -6.63 0.03
CA GLU A 54 11.78 -6.93 -0.57
C GLU A 54 12.76 -5.75 -0.49
N ASN A 55 12.24 -4.52 -0.40
CA ASN A 55 13.02 -3.30 -0.27
C ASN A 55 13.18 -2.82 1.18
N ASN A 56 13.01 -3.72 2.16
CA ASN A 56 13.13 -3.44 3.61
C ASN A 56 12.13 -2.40 4.14
N LEU A 57 11.00 -2.24 3.47
CA LEU A 57 9.89 -1.42 3.94
C LEU A 57 8.85 -2.30 4.64
N ILE A 58 8.11 -1.70 5.57
CA ILE A 58 7.11 -2.36 6.39
C ILE A 58 5.74 -1.78 6.02
N PRO A 59 5.02 -2.39 5.05
CA PRO A 59 3.66 -2.00 4.73
C PRO A 59 2.69 -2.47 5.83
N ILE A 60 1.87 -1.55 6.32
CA ILE A 60 0.82 -1.78 7.30
C ILE A 60 -0.49 -1.34 6.67
N ILE A 61 -1.40 -2.28 6.45
CA ILE A 61 -2.69 -1.99 5.83
C ILE A 61 -3.67 -1.55 6.90
N ILE A 62 -4.24 -0.36 6.73
CA ILE A 62 -5.23 0.23 7.64
C ILE A 62 -6.44 0.61 6.79
N SER A 63 -7.63 0.23 7.24
CA SER A 63 -8.86 0.54 6.50
C SER A 63 -10.03 0.72 7.46
N ASN A 64 -10.98 1.56 7.06
CA ASN A 64 -12.26 1.70 7.74
C ASN A 64 -13.24 0.55 7.43
N ASN A 65 -12.82 -0.46 6.68
CA ASN A 65 -13.63 -1.62 6.33
C ASN A 65 -13.58 -2.71 7.42
N LYS A 66 -14.40 -3.76 7.26
CA LYS A 66 -14.45 -4.89 8.18
C LYS A 66 -13.12 -5.63 8.20
N GLU A 67 -12.71 -6.09 9.38
CA GLU A 67 -11.47 -6.85 9.62
C GLU A 67 -11.31 -8.03 8.64
N GLN A 68 -12.40 -8.75 8.34
CA GLN A 68 -12.38 -9.88 7.39
C GLN A 68 -11.91 -9.50 5.99
N ARG A 69 -12.14 -8.25 5.56
CA ARG A 69 -11.63 -7.74 4.29
C ARG A 69 -10.14 -7.42 4.39
N VAL A 70 -9.74 -6.72 5.45
CA VAL A 70 -8.35 -6.28 5.67
C VAL A 70 -7.40 -7.48 5.78
N LYS A 71 -7.80 -8.53 6.53
CA LYS A 71 -7.03 -9.77 6.72
C LYS A 71 -6.65 -10.49 5.44
N LYS A 72 -7.35 -10.24 4.33
CA LYS A 72 -7.00 -10.87 3.04
C LYS A 72 -5.75 -10.26 2.40
N TYR A 73 -5.34 -9.06 2.84
CA TYR A 73 -4.22 -8.32 2.25
C TYR A 73 -2.96 -8.30 3.15
N SER A 74 -3.06 -8.77 4.39
CA SER A 74 -1.97 -8.80 5.38
C SER A 74 -1.18 -10.09 5.38
#